data_AF-A0A3A0G0K9-F1
#
_entry.id   AF-A0A3A0G0K9-F1
#
_cell.length_a   1.000
_cell.length_b   1.000
_cell.length_c   1.000
_cell.angle_alpha   90.00
_cell.angle_beta   90.00
_cell.angle_gamma   90.00
#
_symmetry.space_group_name_H-M   'P 1'
#
loop_
_entity.id
_entity.type
_entity.pdbx_description
1 polymer ?
#
loop_
_entity_poly.entity_id
_entity_poly.type
_entity_poly.pdbx_seq_one_letter_code
_entity_poly.pdbx_strand_id
1 'polypeptide(L)'
;MWPTPARRRDPSLPCPEAPDMHDLFNPVPRFPSFEALVAAMQAWTDDPLAAARTNVVIFRGNPAARLMLIGEAPGAEEDIQRKPFVGPSGQLLDQILRSVDLDPATDVIVTNAVFRRPPNNRVPTPEEIAWYRPFLLEIIRLVDPAIILLVGAVALRSVLDEKRGITQVRGGWMDWNGRHVMAIFHPAYLLRNPSREPGSPKALT
;
A
#
# COMPACT_ATOMS: atom_id res chain seq x y z
N MET A 1 -39.19 -42.29 -29.17
CA MET A 1 -39.11 -40.82 -29.02
C MET A 1 -40.02 -40.44 -27.86
N TRP A 2 -39.44 -40.16 -26.69
CA TRP A 2 -40.12 -39.71 -25.47
C TRP A 2 -39.15 -38.79 -24.71
N PRO A 3 -39.60 -37.65 -24.16
CA PRO A 3 -38.72 -36.66 -23.54
C PRO A 3 -38.31 -37.08 -22.12
N THR A 4 -37.02 -36.95 -21.80
CA THR A 4 -36.53 -37.06 -20.42
C THR A 4 -37.03 -35.85 -19.62
N PRO A 5 -37.65 -36.03 -18.45
CA PRO A 5 -38.10 -34.92 -17.63
C PRO A 5 -36.89 -34.15 -17.08
N ALA A 6 -36.92 -32.83 -17.22
CA ALA A 6 -35.95 -31.94 -16.58
C ALA A 6 -35.96 -32.18 -15.06
N ARG A 7 -34.82 -32.58 -14.50
CA ARG A 7 -34.64 -32.69 -13.04
C ARG A 7 -34.99 -31.35 -12.41
N ARG A 8 -35.99 -31.35 -11.52
CA ARG A 8 -36.25 -30.25 -10.60
C ARG A 8 -35.03 -30.10 -9.70
N ARG A 9 -34.48 -28.87 -9.62
CA ARG A 9 -33.40 -28.53 -8.69
C ARG A 9 -33.94 -28.64 -7.26
N ASP A 10 -33.17 -29.29 -6.40
CA ASP A 10 -33.41 -29.40 -4.97
C ASP A 10 -33.17 -28.01 -4.32
N PRO A 11 -34.18 -27.39 -3.67
CA PRO A 11 -34.04 -26.07 -3.05
C PRO A 11 -33.20 -26.07 -1.77
N SER A 12 -32.74 -27.23 -1.29
CA SER A 12 -31.95 -27.35 -0.05
C SER A 12 -30.43 -27.40 -0.26
N LEU A 13 -29.96 -27.43 -1.52
CA LEU A 13 -28.54 -27.37 -1.82
C LEU A 13 -28.13 -25.91 -2.00
N PRO A 14 -27.16 -25.38 -1.21
CA PRO A 14 -26.60 -24.06 -1.50
C PRO A 14 -26.04 -24.10 -2.92
N CYS A 15 -26.54 -23.20 -3.76
CA CYS A 15 -25.95 -22.95 -5.07
C CYS A 15 -24.47 -22.64 -4.83
N PRO A 16 -23.50 -23.24 -5.56
CA PRO A 16 -22.12 -22.80 -5.43
C PRO A 16 -22.11 -21.31 -5.73
N GLU A 17 -21.82 -20.50 -4.71
CA GLU A 17 -21.71 -19.06 -4.85
C GLU A 17 -20.67 -18.82 -5.95
N ALA A 18 -21.06 -18.08 -6.98
CA ALA A 18 -20.12 -17.65 -8.00
C ALA A 18 -18.96 -16.93 -7.30
N PRO A 19 -17.69 -17.20 -7.66
CA PRO A 19 -16.58 -16.48 -7.05
C PRO A 19 -16.81 -14.98 -7.23
N ASP A 20 -16.80 -14.26 -6.11
CA ASP A 20 -17.05 -12.83 -6.08
C ASP A 20 -16.00 -12.13 -6.94
N MET A 21 -16.45 -11.57 -8.05
CA MET A 21 -15.60 -10.99 -9.10
C MET A 21 -14.94 -9.68 -8.65
N HIS A 22 -15.20 -9.23 -7.40
CA HIS A 22 -14.71 -7.98 -6.82
C HIS A 22 -14.04 -8.12 -5.45
N ASP A 23 -13.61 -9.32 -5.03
CA ASP A 23 -12.72 -9.42 -3.87
C ASP A 23 -11.31 -8.95 -4.27
N LEU A 24 -11.04 -7.65 -4.10
CA LEU A 24 -9.73 -7.04 -4.29
C LEU A 24 -8.65 -7.68 -3.39
N PHE A 25 -9.05 -8.42 -2.35
CA PHE A 25 -8.19 -9.21 -1.45
C PHE A 25 -8.27 -10.72 -1.69
N ASN A 26 -8.77 -11.13 -2.86
CA ASN A 26 -8.55 -12.45 -3.43
C ASN A 26 -7.45 -12.52 -4.52
N PRO A 27 -6.31 -11.80 -4.42
CA PRO A 27 -5.16 -12.17 -5.21
C PRO A 27 -4.45 -13.38 -4.58
N VAL A 28 -3.98 -14.27 -5.44
CA VAL A 28 -2.93 -15.24 -5.09
C VAL A 28 -1.62 -14.44 -5.10
N PRO A 29 -0.82 -14.42 -4.02
CA PRO A 29 -0.76 -15.39 -2.92
C PRO A 29 -1.41 -14.98 -1.59
N ARG A 30 -1.95 -15.96 -0.84
CA ARG A 30 -2.42 -15.82 0.54
C ARG A 30 -1.46 -16.46 1.53
N PHE A 31 -1.28 -15.81 2.68
CA PHE A 31 -0.45 -16.28 3.78
C PHE A 31 -1.26 -16.41 5.07
N PRO A 32 -0.90 -17.37 5.95
CA PRO A 32 -1.60 -17.60 7.21
C PRO A 32 -1.32 -16.52 8.25
N SER A 33 -0.18 -15.82 8.15
CA SER A 33 0.20 -14.75 9.07
C SER A 33 1.10 -13.73 8.38
N PHE A 34 1.23 -12.57 9.01
CA PHE A 34 2.10 -11.49 8.53
C PHE A 34 3.59 -11.92 8.53
N GLU A 35 4.01 -12.70 9.52
CA GLU A 35 5.37 -13.25 9.61
C GLU A 35 5.66 -14.22 8.47
N ALA A 36 4.69 -15.07 8.11
CA ALA A 36 4.82 -16.01 6.99
C ALA A 36 4.97 -15.27 5.65
N LEU A 37 4.19 -14.20 5.46
CA LEU A 37 4.34 -13.32 4.30
C LEU A 37 5.74 -12.69 4.27
N VAL A 38 6.18 -12.08 5.37
CA VAL A 38 7.51 -11.43 5.46
C VAL A 38 8.64 -12.41 5.13
N ALA A 39 8.58 -13.63 5.67
CA ALA A 39 9.57 -14.68 5.38
C ALA A 39 9.59 -15.06 3.90
N ALA A 40 8.43 -15.17 3.25
CA ALA A 40 8.33 -15.45 1.82
C ALA A 40 8.90 -14.31 0.98
N MET A 41 8.60 -13.05 1.33
CA MET A 41 9.11 -11.86 0.63
C MET A 41 10.63 -11.75 0.69
N GLN A 42 11.24 -12.18 1.79
CA GLN A 42 12.70 -12.21 1.93
C GLN A 42 13.37 -13.27 1.05
N ALA A 43 12.63 -14.31 0.64
CA ALA A 43 13.12 -15.42 -0.16
C ALA A 43 12.82 -15.28 -1.67
N TRP A 44 12.30 -14.13 -2.13
CA TRP A 44 11.98 -13.93 -3.54
C TRP A 44 13.19 -14.10 -4.46
N THR A 45 12.99 -14.88 -5.52
CA THR A 45 13.99 -15.13 -6.56
C THR A 45 13.60 -14.51 -7.91
N ASP A 46 12.32 -14.20 -8.10
CA ASP A 46 11.70 -13.66 -9.33
C ASP A 46 11.28 -12.19 -9.20
N ASP A 47 11.81 -11.48 -8.20
CA ASP A 47 11.54 -10.07 -7.98
C ASP A 47 12.11 -9.22 -9.15
N PRO A 48 11.29 -8.39 -9.82
CA PRO A 48 11.70 -7.62 -11.00
C PRO A 48 12.77 -6.56 -10.68
N LEU A 49 12.88 -6.11 -9.44
CA LEU A 49 13.89 -5.18 -8.97
C LEU A 49 15.12 -5.88 -8.34
N ALA A 50 15.17 -7.22 -8.32
CA ALA A 50 16.32 -7.95 -7.78
C ALA A 50 17.65 -7.61 -8.49
N ALA A 51 17.59 -7.28 -9.79
CA ALA A 51 18.75 -6.87 -10.58
C ALA A 51 19.42 -5.59 -10.03
N ALA A 52 18.69 -4.76 -9.28
CA ALA A 52 19.25 -3.58 -8.62
C ALA A 52 20.19 -3.93 -7.45
N ARG A 53 20.17 -5.19 -6.97
CA ARG A 53 20.98 -5.70 -5.84
C ARG A 53 20.79 -4.90 -4.54
N THR A 54 19.59 -4.36 -4.35
CA THR A 54 19.17 -3.65 -3.14
C THR A 54 18.43 -4.59 -2.18
N ASN A 55 18.26 -4.21 -0.93
CA ASN A 55 17.55 -4.99 0.08
C ASN A 55 16.03 -4.90 -0.08
N VAL A 56 15.31 -5.90 0.43
CA VAL A 56 13.86 -5.84 0.60
C VAL A 56 13.54 -5.02 1.85
N VAL A 57 12.67 -4.03 1.70
CA VAL A 57 12.21 -3.08 2.71
C VAL A 57 10.70 -3.16 2.77
N ILE A 58 10.20 -3.99 3.69
CA ILE A 58 8.78 -4.37 3.72
C ILE A 58 7.97 -3.36 4.54
N PHE A 59 8.31 -3.18 5.82
CA PHE A 59 7.55 -2.31 6.71
C PHE A 59 8.41 -1.80 7.87
N ARG A 60 7.88 -0.81 8.60
CA ARG A 60 8.27 -0.48 9.99
C ARG A 60 7.03 -0.13 10.80
N GLY A 61 7.20 -0.04 12.12
CA GLY A 61 6.13 0.27 13.06
C GLY A 61 5.43 -0.99 13.54
N ASN A 62 4.16 -0.86 13.90
CA ASN A 62 3.39 -1.90 14.56
C ASN A 62 2.45 -2.63 13.56
N PRO A 63 2.65 -3.93 13.27
CA PRO A 63 1.76 -4.71 12.40
C PRO A 63 0.30 -4.82 12.86
N ALA A 64 0.01 -4.49 14.12
CA ALA A 64 -1.35 -4.43 14.67
C ALA A 64 -1.93 -3.00 14.71
N ALA A 65 -1.23 -2.01 14.14
CA ALA A 65 -1.69 -0.64 14.11
C ALA A 65 -2.92 -0.47 13.20
N ARG A 66 -3.86 0.39 13.64
CA ARG A 66 -5.08 0.69 12.89
C ARG A 66 -4.86 1.74 11.79
N LEU A 67 -3.72 2.43 11.80
CA LEU A 67 -3.33 3.43 10.81
C LEU A 67 -2.15 2.89 9.98
N MET A 68 -2.37 2.72 8.68
CA MET A 68 -1.34 2.33 7.73
C MET A 68 -0.96 3.50 6.82
N LEU A 69 0.34 3.69 6.60
CA LEU A 69 0.89 4.65 5.64
C LEU A 69 1.59 3.89 4.52
N ILE A 70 1.28 4.25 3.27
CA ILE A 70 1.82 3.59 2.08
C ILE A 70 2.53 4.64 1.23
N GLY A 71 3.85 4.48 1.06
CA GLY A 71 4.66 5.32 0.17
C GLY A 71 4.85 4.75 -1.23
N GLU A 72 5.77 5.35 -1.97
CA GLU A 72 6.13 4.95 -3.33
C GLU A 72 7.10 3.75 -3.33
N ALA A 73 8.32 3.98 -2.87
CA ALA A 73 9.43 3.04 -2.91
C ALA A 73 10.48 3.37 -1.84
N PRO A 74 11.34 2.43 -1.44
CA PRO A 74 12.49 2.71 -0.57
C PRO A 74 13.51 3.62 -1.28
N GLY A 75 14.09 4.55 -0.53
CA GLY A 75 15.24 5.35 -0.95
C GLY A 75 16.58 4.70 -0.56
N ALA A 76 17.67 5.49 -0.65
CA ALA A 76 19.02 5.01 -0.37
C ALA A 76 19.21 4.66 1.11
N GLU A 77 18.75 5.53 2.02
CA GLU A 77 18.84 5.30 3.46
C GLU A 77 17.94 4.14 3.89
N GLU A 78 16.76 4.02 3.31
CA GLU A 78 15.82 2.92 3.57
C GLU A 78 16.40 1.56 3.15
N ASP A 79 17.08 1.50 2.00
CA ASP A 79 17.77 0.30 1.51
C ASP A 79 18.85 -0.16 2.50
N ILE A 80 19.68 0.76 2.99
CA ILE A 80 20.75 0.46 3.95
C ILE A 80 20.17 -0.01 5.29
N GLN A 81 19.15 0.68 5.81
CA GLN A 81 18.58 0.41 7.13
C GLN A 81 17.52 -0.69 7.14
N ARG A 82 17.07 -1.13 5.95
CA ARG A 82 15.97 -2.10 5.76
C ARG A 82 14.65 -1.68 6.41
N LYS A 83 14.39 -0.37 6.48
CA LYS A 83 13.18 0.21 7.07
C LYS A 83 12.67 1.33 6.16
N PRO A 84 11.36 1.40 5.84
CA PRO A 84 10.84 2.44 4.98
C PRO A 84 10.76 3.78 5.71
N PHE A 85 10.82 4.89 4.97
CA PHE A 85 10.73 6.26 5.51
C PHE A 85 11.67 6.52 6.70
N VAL A 86 12.98 6.34 6.50
CA VAL A 86 14.02 6.68 7.51
C VAL A 86 14.93 7.84 7.07
N GLY A 87 14.91 8.18 5.78
CA GLY A 87 15.60 9.36 5.24
C GLY A 87 14.89 10.68 5.59
N PRO A 88 15.30 11.81 4.97
CA PRO A 88 14.77 13.13 5.30
C PRO A 88 13.24 13.26 5.16
N SER A 89 12.66 12.59 4.15
CA SER A 89 11.20 12.57 3.95
C SER A 89 10.47 11.79 5.05
N GLY A 90 11.09 10.72 5.56
CA GLY A 90 10.57 9.95 6.67
C GLY A 90 10.66 10.68 8.00
N GLN A 91 11.74 11.42 8.22
CA GLN A 91 11.87 12.27 9.42
C GLN A 91 10.81 13.38 9.45
N LEU A 92 10.50 13.99 8.31
CA LEU A 92 9.40 14.95 8.22
C LEU A 92 8.04 14.28 8.48
N LEU A 93 7.82 13.08 7.95
CA LEU A 93 6.60 12.32 8.21
C LEU A 93 6.44 12.00 9.71
N ASP A 94 7.51 11.56 10.36
CA ASP A 94 7.53 11.27 11.79
C ASP A 94 7.25 12.53 12.62
N GLN A 95 7.74 13.71 12.20
CA GLN A 95 7.42 14.97 12.86
C GLN A 95 5.93 15.33 12.72
N ILE A 96 5.34 15.11 11.54
CA ILE A 96 3.91 15.33 11.30
C ILE A 96 3.07 14.41 12.20
N LEU A 97 3.41 13.12 12.27
CA LEU A 97 2.72 12.16 13.14
C LEU A 97 2.80 12.57 14.62
N ARG A 98 3.99 12.91 15.10
CA ARG A 98 4.18 13.37 16.49
C ARG A 98 3.46 14.68 16.80
N SER A 99 3.27 15.55 15.81
CA SER A 99 2.53 16.82 16.00
C SER A 99 1.04 16.63 16.28
N VAL A 100 0.52 15.43 16.00
CA VAL A 100 -0.87 15.03 16.28
C VAL A 100 -0.92 13.89 17.30
N ASP A 101 0.11 13.80 18.15
CA ASP A 101 0.23 12.83 19.25
C ASP A 101 0.21 11.35 18.81
N LEU A 102 0.67 11.05 17.59
CA LEU A 102 0.88 9.68 17.11
C LEU A 102 2.36 9.30 17.13
N ASP A 103 2.70 8.20 17.78
CA ASP A 103 4.04 7.62 17.79
C ASP A 103 4.26 6.76 16.53
N PRO A 104 5.26 7.10 15.68
CA PRO A 104 5.58 6.33 14.47
C PRO A 104 5.98 4.86 14.70
N ALA A 105 6.35 4.48 15.92
CA ALA A 105 6.76 3.12 16.26
C ALA A 105 5.60 2.24 16.75
N THR A 106 4.61 2.81 17.45
CA THR A 106 3.54 2.03 18.10
C THR A 106 2.18 2.19 17.45
N ASP A 107 1.88 3.38 16.91
CA ASP A 107 0.52 3.75 16.51
C ASP A 107 0.26 3.58 15.01
N VAL A 108 1.32 3.34 14.24
CA VAL A 108 1.25 3.24 12.79
C VAL A 108 2.05 2.05 12.26
N ILE A 109 1.69 1.62 11.07
CA ILE A 109 2.53 0.78 10.21
C ILE A 109 2.82 1.53 8.92
N VAL A 110 4.08 1.55 8.52
CA VAL A 110 4.54 2.23 7.31
C VAL A 110 5.11 1.21 6.35
N THR A 111 4.65 1.24 5.10
CA THR A 111 5.12 0.40 3.99
C THR A 111 5.18 1.22 2.69
N ASN A 112 5.48 0.58 1.57
CA ASN A 112 5.59 1.18 0.24
C ASN A 112 4.82 0.36 -0.80
N ALA A 113 4.51 0.98 -1.93
CA ALA A 113 3.91 0.28 -3.06
C ALA A 113 4.85 -0.76 -3.70
N VAL A 114 6.16 -0.51 -3.66
CA VAL A 114 7.20 -1.49 -4.01
C VAL A 114 8.17 -1.65 -2.84
N PHE A 115 8.75 -2.84 -2.67
CA PHE A 115 9.57 -3.16 -1.50
C PHE A 115 11.07 -3.12 -1.74
N ARG A 116 11.54 -2.83 -2.97
CA ARG A 116 12.96 -2.61 -3.26
C ARG A 116 13.18 -1.24 -3.85
N ARG A 117 14.34 -0.67 -3.56
CA ARG A 117 14.78 0.60 -4.13
C ARG A 117 15.02 0.44 -5.64
N PRO A 118 14.31 1.18 -6.50
CA PRO A 118 14.57 1.19 -7.94
C PRO A 118 15.93 1.84 -8.27
N PRO A 119 16.56 1.48 -9.40
CA PRO A 119 17.83 2.08 -9.82
C PRO A 119 17.75 3.61 -9.86
N ASN A 120 18.75 4.29 -9.28
CA ASN A 120 18.83 5.75 -9.22
C ASN A 120 17.63 6.45 -8.56
N ASN A 121 16.86 5.77 -7.69
CA ASN A 121 15.63 6.31 -7.09
C ASN A 121 14.58 6.74 -8.15
N ARG A 122 14.55 6.10 -9.32
CA ARG A 122 13.51 6.36 -10.30
C ARG A 122 12.14 5.93 -9.76
N VAL A 123 11.09 6.49 -10.36
CA VAL A 123 9.72 6.01 -10.13
C VAL A 123 9.61 4.55 -10.61
N PRO A 124 8.97 3.65 -9.84
CA PRO A 124 8.68 2.29 -10.28
C PRO A 124 7.80 2.27 -11.55
N THR A 125 8.02 1.31 -12.44
CA THR A 125 7.20 1.18 -13.65
C THR A 125 5.82 0.60 -13.30
N PRO A 126 4.80 0.79 -14.16
CA PRO A 126 3.49 0.15 -13.97
C PRO A 126 3.57 -1.37 -13.83
N GLU A 127 4.47 -2.02 -14.57
CA GLU A 127 4.68 -3.47 -14.51
C GLU A 127 5.29 -3.91 -13.18
N GLU A 128 6.26 -3.15 -12.66
CA GLU A 128 6.85 -3.40 -11.33
C GLU A 128 5.79 -3.24 -10.23
N ILE A 129 5.00 -2.16 -10.29
CA ILE A 129 3.89 -1.92 -9.35
C ILE A 129 2.87 -3.07 -9.41
N ALA A 130 2.49 -3.49 -10.61
CA ALA A 130 1.54 -4.58 -10.81
C ALA A 130 2.04 -5.90 -10.21
N TRP A 131 3.35 -6.17 -10.30
CA TRP A 131 3.97 -7.36 -9.70
C TRP A 131 3.93 -7.32 -8.17
N TYR A 132 4.21 -6.16 -7.55
CA TYR A 132 4.19 -6.02 -6.08
C TYR A 132 2.79 -5.90 -5.48
N ARG A 133 1.82 -5.42 -6.27
CA ARG A 133 0.46 -5.10 -5.81
C ARG A 133 -0.24 -6.26 -5.06
N PRO A 134 -0.22 -7.52 -5.52
CA PRO A 134 -0.79 -8.65 -4.78
C PRO A 134 -0.28 -8.76 -3.34
N PHE A 135 1.03 -8.57 -3.14
CA PHE A 135 1.65 -8.65 -1.81
C PHE A 135 1.31 -7.45 -0.94
N LEU A 136 1.21 -6.25 -1.52
CA LEU A 136 0.74 -5.07 -0.80
C LEU A 136 -0.70 -5.25 -0.32
N LEU A 137 -1.57 -5.78 -1.18
CA LEU A 137 -2.97 -6.06 -0.82
C LEU A 137 -3.05 -7.13 0.28
N GLU A 138 -2.17 -8.13 0.22
CA GLU A 138 -2.08 -9.16 1.26
C GLU A 138 -1.55 -8.60 2.60
N ILE A 139 -0.59 -7.66 2.57
CA ILE A 139 -0.18 -6.89 3.77
C ILE A 139 -1.39 -6.17 4.36
N ILE A 140 -2.16 -5.44 3.54
CA ILE A 140 -3.35 -4.71 3.99
C ILE A 140 -4.39 -5.68 4.58
N ARG A 141 -4.59 -6.85 3.96
CA ARG A 141 -5.52 -7.87 4.46
C ARG A 141 -5.10 -8.43 5.82
N LEU A 142 -3.81 -8.71 6.01
CA LEU A 142 -3.28 -9.31 7.23
C LEU A 142 -3.18 -8.32 8.39
N VAL A 143 -2.84 -7.06 8.10
CA VAL A 143 -2.77 -5.97 9.09
C VAL A 143 -4.18 -5.51 9.48
N ASP A 144 -5.12 -5.54 8.53
CA ASP A 144 -6.49 -5.05 8.66
C ASP A 144 -6.60 -3.62 9.24
N PRO A 145 -5.96 -2.61 8.62
CA PRO A 145 -5.99 -1.25 9.14
C PRO A 145 -7.38 -0.63 8.94
N ALA A 146 -7.81 0.22 9.88
CA ALA A 146 -9.04 0.99 9.75
C ALA A 146 -8.87 2.21 8.83
N ILE A 147 -7.66 2.79 8.83
CA ILE A 147 -7.31 4.00 8.08
C ILE A 147 -6.05 3.74 7.25
N ILE A 148 -6.06 4.13 5.97
CA ILE A 148 -4.90 4.09 5.09
C ILE A 148 -4.60 5.49 4.56
N LEU A 149 -3.37 5.96 4.76
CA LEU A 149 -2.85 7.18 4.15
C LEU A 149 -1.94 6.82 2.97
N LEU A 150 -2.34 7.25 1.78
CA LEU A 150 -1.58 7.08 0.54
C LEU A 150 -0.66 8.29 0.36
N VAL A 151 0.63 8.06 0.57
CA VAL A 151 1.65 9.10 0.60
C VAL A 151 2.24 9.26 -0.80
N GLY A 152 1.65 10.15 -1.59
CA GLY A 152 2.08 10.41 -2.97
C GLY A 152 1.24 9.74 -4.06
N ALA A 153 1.48 10.15 -5.31
CA ALA A 153 0.67 9.75 -6.45
C ALA A 153 0.86 8.27 -6.83
N VAL A 154 2.04 7.72 -6.62
CA VAL A 154 2.30 6.29 -6.87
C VAL A 154 1.52 5.43 -5.90
N ALA A 155 1.59 5.70 -4.59
CA ALA A 155 0.78 5.00 -3.60
C ALA A 155 -0.73 5.06 -3.91
N LEU A 156 -1.22 6.23 -4.33
CA LEU A 156 -2.60 6.43 -4.77
C LEU A 156 -2.99 5.47 -5.90
N ARG A 157 -2.18 5.43 -6.97
CA ARG A 157 -2.40 4.55 -8.13
C ARG A 157 -2.26 3.07 -7.75
N SER A 158 -1.24 2.73 -6.98
CA SER A 158 -0.90 1.36 -6.62
C SER A 158 -1.95 0.67 -5.75
N VAL A 159 -2.75 1.43 -4.99
CA VAL A 159 -3.82 0.88 -4.14
C VAL A 159 -5.18 1.05 -4.80
N LEU A 160 -5.54 2.27 -5.21
CA LEU A 160 -6.90 2.59 -5.67
C LEU A 160 -7.11 2.45 -7.19
N ASP A 161 -6.04 2.21 -7.98
CA ASP A 161 -6.08 2.30 -9.45
C ASP A 161 -6.63 3.66 -9.95
N GLU A 162 -6.42 4.70 -9.14
CA GLU A 162 -6.95 6.04 -9.39
C GLU A 162 -6.14 6.77 -10.47
N LYS A 163 -6.83 7.22 -11.52
CA LYS A 163 -6.21 7.90 -12.68
C LYS A 163 -6.09 9.41 -12.47
N ARG A 164 -6.89 10.00 -11.59
CA ARG A 164 -6.84 11.43 -11.26
C ARG A 164 -5.50 11.82 -10.64
N GLY A 165 -5.12 13.08 -10.83
CA GLY A 165 -3.89 13.63 -10.25
C GLY A 165 -4.00 13.79 -8.73
N ILE A 166 -2.92 13.54 -8.00
CA ILE A 166 -2.90 13.68 -6.53
C ILE A 166 -3.38 15.06 -6.05
N THR A 167 -3.10 16.13 -6.79
CA THR A 167 -3.55 17.50 -6.48
C THR A 167 -5.07 17.61 -6.41
N GLN A 168 -5.81 16.79 -7.17
CA GLN A 168 -7.28 16.78 -7.22
C GLN A 168 -7.91 15.93 -6.11
N VAL A 169 -7.21 14.88 -5.65
CA VAL A 169 -7.77 13.86 -4.76
C VAL A 169 -7.32 14.03 -3.30
N ARG A 170 -6.17 14.67 -3.08
CA ARG A 170 -5.57 14.80 -1.75
C ARG A 170 -6.52 15.48 -0.76
N GLY A 171 -6.45 15.06 0.51
CA GLY A 171 -7.25 15.63 1.60
C GLY A 171 -8.73 15.25 1.60
N GLY A 172 -9.21 14.56 0.55
CA GLY A 172 -10.53 13.93 0.53
C GLY A 172 -10.49 12.54 1.16
N TRP A 173 -11.49 12.24 2.00
CA TRP A 173 -11.74 10.88 2.49
C TRP A 173 -12.49 10.06 1.44
N MET A 174 -12.13 8.79 1.33
CA MET A 174 -12.77 7.80 0.48
C MET A 174 -12.97 6.50 1.26
N ASP A 175 -14.08 5.81 1.02
CA ASP A 175 -14.27 4.46 1.53
C ASP A 175 -13.77 3.46 0.50
N TRP A 176 -12.93 2.53 0.93
CA TRP A 176 -12.37 1.50 0.07
C TRP A 176 -12.26 0.18 0.83
N ASN A 177 -13.07 -0.80 0.41
CA ASN A 177 -13.16 -2.14 1.02
C ASN A 177 -13.26 -2.11 2.56
N GLY A 178 -14.20 -1.31 3.09
CA GLY A 178 -14.45 -1.19 4.53
C GLY A 178 -13.40 -0.37 5.31
N ARG A 179 -12.50 0.33 4.62
CA ARG A 179 -11.45 1.16 5.22
C ARG A 179 -11.58 2.61 4.77
N HIS A 180 -11.22 3.54 5.64
CA HIS A 180 -11.12 4.95 5.26
C HIS A 180 -9.75 5.25 4.66
N VAL A 181 -9.73 5.83 3.47
CA VAL A 181 -8.50 6.09 2.72
C VAL A 181 -8.41 7.56 2.38
N MET A 182 -7.23 8.14 2.56
CA MET A 182 -6.92 9.51 2.15
C MET A 182 -5.57 9.56 1.46
N ALA A 183 -5.49 10.32 0.35
CA ALA A 183 -4.21 10.65 -0.26
C ALA A 183 -3.64 11.94 0.34
N ILE A 184 -2.34 11.95 0.61
CA ILE A 184 -1.58 13.12 1.05
C ILE A 184 -0.36 13.32 0.15
N PHE A 185 0.13 14.56 0.05
CA PHE A 185 1.37 14.82 -0.67
C PHE A 185 2.54 14.06 -0.04
N HIS A 186 3.45 13.57 -0.90
CA HIS A 186 4.66 12.94 -0.42
C HIS A 186 5.56 13.98 0.29
N PRO A 187 6.11 13.70 1.49
CA PRO A 187 6.94 14.65 2.23
C PRO A 187 8.13 15.20 1.42
N ALA A 188 8.74 14.38 0.55
CA ALA A 188 9.77 14.82 -0.40
C ALA A 188 9.34 16.01 -1.28
N TYR A 189 8.06 16.09 -1.66
CA TYR A 189 7.52 17.22 -2.43
C TYR A 189 7.47 18.49 -1.58
N LEU A 190 7.11 18.37 -0.29
CA LEU A 190 7.11 19.49 0.67
C LEU A 190 8.52 20.01 0.96
N LEU A 191 9.52 19.12 0.97
CA LEU A 191 10.92 19.49 1.13
C LEU A 191 11.47 20.24 -0.08
N ARG A 192 11.12 19.79 -1.30
CA ARG A 192 11.53 20.45 -2.55
C ARG A 192 10.81 21.78 -2.80
N ASN A 193 9.59 21.94 -2.28
CA ASN A 193 8.78 23.15 -2.44
C ASN A 193 8.43 23.75 -1.06
N PRO A 194 9.38 24.43 -0.39
CA PRO A 194 9.20 24.93 0.97
C PRO A 194 8.28 26.15 1.08
N SER A 195 7.79 26.70 -0.04
CA SER A 195 6.99 27.93 -0.08
C SER A 195 5.72 27.83 0.80
N ARG A 196 5.41 28.92 1.51
CA ARG A 196 4.23 29.09 2.39
C ARG A 196 3.18 30.05 1.80
N GLU A 197 3.28 30.39 0.52
CA GLU A 197 2.32 31.29 -0.13
C GLU A 197 0.90 30.69 -0.14
N PRO A 198 -0.17 31.51 -0.05
CA PRO A 198 -1.55 31.02 -0.11
C PRO A 198 -1.78 30.16 -1.37
N GLY A 199 -2.18 28.90 -1.17
CA GLY A 199 -2.31 27.90 -2.24
C GLY A 199 -1.10 27.00 -2.47
N SER A 200 0.01 27.21 -1.74
CA SER A 200 1.17 26.31 -1.76
C SER A 200 0.87 24.98 -1.03
N PRO A 201 1.72 23.95 -1.21
CA PRO A 201 1.54 22.65 -0.57
C PRO A 201 1.50 22.69 0.96
N LYS A 202 2.10 23.72 1.57
CA LYS A 202 2.09 23.98 3.02
C LYS A 202 1.01 24.96 3.48
N ALA A 203 0.31 25.64 2.57
CA ALA A 203 -0.70 26.63 2.93
C ALA A 203 -2.07 26.03 3.26
N LEU A 204 -2.25 24.73 3.04
CA LEU A 204 -3.49 23.98 3.29
C LEU A 204 -3.29 22.87 4.34
N THR A 205 -2.22 22.95 5.12
CA THR A 205 -1.93 22.09 6.29
C THR A 205 -1.81 22.96 7.51
#